data_AF-A0A5N6W0W2-F1
#
_entry.id   AF-A0A5N6W0W2-F1
#
_cell.length_a   1.000
_cell.length_b   1.000
_cell.length_c   1.000
_cell.angle_alpha   90.00
_cell.angle_beta   90.00
_cell.angle_gamma   90.00
#
_symmetry.space_group_name_H-M   'P 1'
#
loop_
_entity.id
_entity.type
_entity.pdbx_description
1 polymer ?
#
loop_
_entity_poly.entity_id
_entity_poly.type
_entity_poly.pdbx_seq_one_letter_code
_entity_poly.pdbx_strand_id
1 'polypeptide(L)'
;MSPVSVFRVATRAVRPASLFRAPQLPRARLQTPVALAINRPAFSTSSKRLGGHHEDETYEEFSARYASPTSEPLSLRRAESEPRTTTAGARSGWPFEKEFDGVQDVFELQRNLNNCFAYDLVPSVEVLSAALRAARRVNDFPTAVRVFEGIKAKVETQDQYKQYLEALEGLRQELGVALREELYPGEQ
;
A
#
# COMPACT_ATOMS: atom_id res chain seq x y z
N MET A 1 6.87 61.67 -5.60
CA MET A 1 8.23 61.18 -5.25
C MET A 1 8.26 59.68 -5.51
N SER A 2 8.71 59.27 -6.69
CA SER A 2 8.78 57.88 -7.15
C SER A 2 10.22 57.36 -7.04
N PRO A 3 10.47 56.13 -6.56
CA PRO A 3 11.73 55.46 -6.84
C PRO A 3 11.61 54.49 -8.03
N VAL A 4 12.67 54.53 -8.83
CA VAL A 4 12.88 53.93 -10.14
C VAL A 4 13.11 52.41 -10.05
N SER A 5 12.64 51.72 -11.09
CA SER A 5 12.77 50.29 -11.36
C SER A 5 14.20 49.84 -11.66
N VAL A 6 14.61 48.68 -11.15
CA VAL A 6 15.78 47.93 -11.65
C VAL A 6 15.35 46.50 -11.94
N PHE A 7 15.03 46.23 -13.20
CA PHE A 7 14.86 44.88 -13.73
C PHE A 7 16.23 44.21 -13.87
N ARG A 8 16.44 43.08 -13.19
CA ARG A 8 17.58 42.19 -13.46
C ARG A 8 17.22 41.21 -14.58
N VAL A 9 17.77 41.47 -15.75
CA VAL A 9 17.79 40.57 -16.91
C VAL A 9 18.75 39.41 -16.61
N ALA A 10 18.23 38.21 -16.41
CA ALA A 10 19.02 36.99 -16.37
C ALA A 10 19.05 36.36 -17.77
N THR A 11 20.19 36.45 -18.46
CA THR A 11 20.42 35.76 -19.73
C THR A 11 20.55 34.26 -19.49
N ARG A 12 19.63 33.48 -20.07
CA ARG A 12 19.66 32.01 -20.15
C ARG A 12 20.93 31.57 -20.88
N ALA A 13 21.92 31.05 -20.16
CA ALA A 13 23.12 30.49 -20.75
C ALA A 13 22.77 29.19 -21.51
N VAL A 14 22.92 29.24 -22.83
CA VAL A 14 22.82 28.09 -23.73
C VAL A 14 24.06 27.21 -23.50
N ARG A 15 23.86 25.98 -23.02
CA ARG A 15 24.90 24.94 -22.97
C ARG A 15 25.21 24.49 -24.40
N PRO A 16 26.45 24.64 -24.93
CA PRO A 16 26.83 23.95 -26.14
C PRO A 16 27.02 22.45 -25.84
N ALA A 17 26.37 21.61 -26.63
CA ALA A 17 26.58 20.17 -26.63
C ALA A 17 27.99 19.85 -27.12
N SER A 18 28.87 19.44 -26.21
CA SER A 18 30.18 18.88 -26.55
C SER A 18 30.03 17.37 -26.78
N LEU A 19 29.99 16.97 -28.05
CA LEU A 19 30.23 15.61 -28.50
C LEU A 19 31.74 15.33 -28.41
N PHE A 20 32.24 14.89 -27.25
CA PHE A 20 33.54 14.23 -27.15
C PHE A 20 33.42 12.94 -26.35
N ARG A 21 33.42 11.84 -27.11
CA ARG A 21 33.52 10.45 -26.67
C ARG A 21 34.93 10.20 -26.15
N ALA A 22 35.08 9.96 -24.86
CA ALA A 22 36.36 9.55 -24.28
C ALA A 22 36.75 8.13 -24.77
N PRO A 23 38.00 7.89 -25.22
CA PRO A 23 38.47 6.55 -25.54
C PRO A 23 38.67 5.73 -24.27
N GLN A 24 38.07 4.54 -24.25
CA GLN A 24 38.29 3.49 -23.26
C GLN A 24 39.76 3.05 -23.31
N LEU A 25 40.50 3.21 -22.21
CA LEU A 25 41.84 2.62 -22.08
C LEU A 25 41.71 1.10 -21.85
N PRO A 26 42.39 0.25 -22.64
CA PRO A 26 42.41 -1.19 -22.43
C PRO A 26 43.29 -1.51 -21.22
N ARG A 27 42.68 -1.77 -20.07
CA ARG A 27 43.43 -2.25 -18.90
C ARG A 27 43.66 -3.76 -19.02
N ALA A 28 44.94 -4.11 -19.07
CA ALA A 28 45.46 -5.45 -19.29
C ALA A 28 44.95 -6.48 -18.26
N ARG A 29 44.68 -7.71 -18.76
CA ARG A 29 44.46 -8.91 -17.95
C ARG A 29 45.78 -9.28 -17.24
N LEU A 30 45.83 -9.08 -15.93
CA LEU A 30 46.76 -9.81 -15.06
C LEU A 30 46.02 -11.05 -14.55
N GLN A 31 46.46 -12.23 -14.98
CA GLN A 31 46.12 -13.51 -14.36
C GLN A 31 47.00 -13.70 -13.13
N THR A 32 46.40 -13.81 -11.95
CA THR A 32 47.06 -14.35 -10.75
C THR A 32 46.07 -15.28 -10.02
N PRO A 33 46.36 -16.57 -9.85
CA PRO A 33 45.49 -17.51 -9.15
C PRO A 33 45.91 -17.66 -7.68
N VAL A 34 45.09 -17.27 -6.71
CA VAL A 34 45.10 -17.87 -5.36
C VAL A 34 43.69 -17.77 -4.78
N ALA A 35 43.12 -18.93 -4.46
CA ALA A 35 41.85 -19.07 -3.76
C ALA A 35 42.03 -18.76 -2.27
N LEU A 36 41.14 -17.94 -1.71
CA LEU A 36 40.82 -17.97 -0.28
C LEU A 36 39.33 -17.70 -0.11
N ALA A 37 38.60 -18.75 0.27
CA ALA A 37 37.19 -18.72 0.55
C ALA A 37 36.95 -17.86 1.81
N ILE A 38 36.38 -16.67 1.62
CA ILE A 38 35.94 -15.83 2.73
C ILE A 38 34.47 -16.17 3.03
N ASN A 39 34.35 -16.83 4.18
CA ASN A 39 33.18 -17.24 4.92
C ASN A 39 32.12 -16.11 5.03
N ARG A 40 30.98 -16.26 4.36
CA ARG A 40 29.77 -15.44 4.60
C ARG A 40 29.07 -15.98 5.85
N PRO A 41 28.81 -15.17 6.91
CA PRO A 41 27.89 -15.60 7.96
C PRO A 41 26.45 -15.46 7.42
N ALA A 42 25.90 -16.58 6.95
CA ALA A 42 24.46 -16.72 6.79
C ALA A 42 23.82 -16.77 8.18
N PHE A 43 22.98 -15.80 8.49
CA PHE A 43 22.12 -15.80 9.66
C PHE A 43 21.14 -16.99 9.55
N SER A 44 21.49 -18.11 10.16
CA SER A 44 20.62 -19.27 10.34
C SER A 44 20.69 -19.68 11.81
N THR A 45 19.61 -19.45 12.54
CA THR A 45 19.50 -19.64 13.99
C THR A 45 19.12 -21.06 14.39
N SER A 46 19.28 -22.06 13.52
CA SER A 46 18.94 -23.43 13.88
C SER A 46 20.07 -24.11 14.65
N SER A 47 19.84 -24.35 15.95
CA SER A 47 20.75 -25.09 16.82
C SER A 47 20.81 -26.56 16.38
N LYS A 48 22.00 -27.07 16.03
CA LYS A 48 22.22 -28.51 15.80
C LYS A 48 21.99 -29.28 17.10
N ARG A 49 20.90 -30.05 17.20
CA ARG A 49 20.73 -31.07 18.24
C ARG A 49 21.49 -32.32 17.81
N LEU A 50 22.41 -32.81 18.65
CA LEU A 50 22.99 -34.14 18.51
C LEU A 50 21.87 -35.18 18.68
N GLY A 51 21.77 -36.09 17.70
CA GLY A 51 20.74 -37.12 17.64
C GLY A 51 20.88 -38.15 18.76
N GLY A 52 19.78 -38.40 19.46
CA GLY A 52 19.56 -39.65 20.19
C GLY A 52 18.76 -40.59 19.28
N HIS A 53 19.24 -41.84 19.20
CA HIS A 53 18.55 -43.06 18.78
C HIS A 53 17.53 -42.94 17.62
N HIS A 54 17.99 -43.21 16.40
CA HIS A 54 17.16 -43.27 15.20
C HIS A 54 16.39 -44.60 15.17
N GLU A 55 15.27 -44.65 15.88
CA GLU A 55 14.16 -45.52 15.50
C GLU A 55 13.30 -44.72 14.52
N ASP A 56 13.13 -45.25 13.31
CA ASP A 56 12.41 -44.60 12.23
C ASP A 56 10.95 -44.37 12.66
N GLU A 57 10.61 -43.13 13.03
CA GLU A 57 9.25 -42.74 13.40
C GLU A 57 8.32 -43.07 12.21
N THR A 58 7.24 -43.79 12.50
CA THR A 58 6.28 -44.18 11.45
C THR A 58 5.59 -42.91 10.92
N TYR A 59 5.23 -42.91 9.64
CA TYR A 59 4.61 -41.75 8.97
C TYR A 59 3.43 -41.14 9.76
N GLU A 60 2.66 -41.98 10.47
CA GLU A 60 1.57 -41.57 11.35
C GLU A 60 2.04 -40.74 12.57
N GLU A 61 3.14 -41.12 13.22
CA GLU A 61 3.70 -40.39 14.37
C GLU A 61 4.34 -39.07 13.95
N PHE A 62 4.99 -39.05 12.78
CA PHE A 62 5.53 -37.81 12.21
C PHE A 62 4.40 -36.84 11.84
N SER A 63 3.34 -37.35 11.21
CA SER A 63 2.18 -36.54 10.79
C SER A 63 1.41 -36.02 11.99
N ALA A 64 1.26 -36.78 13.09
CA ALA A 64 0.56 -36.37 14.29
C ALA A 64 1.18 -35.15 15.00
N ARG A 65 2.47 -34.86 14.82
CA ARG A 65 3.12 -33.66 15.38
C ARG A 65 2.73 -32.37 14.68
N TYR A 66 2.33 -32.44 13.41
CA TYR A 66 1.97 -31.28 12.58
C TYR A 66 0.52 -31.30 12.11
N ALA A 67 -0.16 -32.45 12.22
CA ALA A 67 -1.60 -32.52 12.18
C ALA A 67 -2.10 -31.82 13.45
N SER A 68 -2.46 -30.55 13.29
CA SER A 68 -3.35 -29.84 14.20
C SER A 68 -4.44 -30.80 14.69
N PRO A 69 -4.82 -30.82 15.98
CA PRO A 69 -5.91 -31.66 16.45
C PRO A 69 -7.15 -31.34 15.60
N THR A 70 -7.46 -32.22 14.66
CA THR A 70 -8.53 -32.00 13.71
C THR A 70 -9.82 -32.11 14.50
N SER A 71 -10.59 -31.04 14.42
CA SER A 71 -12.04 -31.09 14.25
C SER A 71 -12.75 -32.18 15.07
N GLU A 72 -13.32 -31.76 16.20
CA GLU A 72 -14.59 -32.30 16.68
C GLU A 72 -15.50 -32.70 15.50
N PRO A 73 -16.10 -33.90 15.52
CA PRO A 73 -16.94 -34.38 14.44
C PRO A 73 -18.15 -33.45 14.24
N LEU A 74 -18.34 -33.04 12.98
CA LEU A 74 -19.36 -32.14 12.44
C LEU A 74 -20.81 -32.69 12.53
N SER A 75 -21.12 -33.58 13.49
CA SER A 75 -22.41 -34.28 13.56
C SER A 75 -23.11 -34.21 14.92
N LEU A 76 -22.60 -33.48 15.91
CA LEU A 76 -23.29 -33.33 17.21
C LEU A 76 -23.10 -31.98 17.91
N ARG A 77 -22.86 -30.89 17.17
CA ARG A 77 -23.15 -29.53 17.67
C ARG A 77 -24.62 -29.19 17.40
N ARG A 78 -25.48 -29.67 18.31
CA ARG A 78 -26.82 -29.14 18.52
C ARG A 78 -26.71 -27.62 18.66
N ALA A 79 -27.55 -26.93 17.92
CA ALA A 79 -27.65 -25.49 17.87
C ALA A 79 -27.86 -24.89 19.26
N GLU A 80 -26.83 -24.24 19.79
CA GLU A 80 -26.98 -23.13 20.71
C GLU A 80 -26.38 -21.92 20.01
N SER A 81 -27.27 -21.20 19.34
CA SER A 81 -27.03 -19.88 18.81
C SER A 81 -26.79 -18.93 19.98
N GLU A 82 -25.52 -18.63 20.27
CA GLU A 82 -25.17 -17.33 20.83
C GLU A 82 -25.89 -16.27 19.99
N PRO A 83 -26.62 -15.32 20.59
CA PRO A 83 -27.36 -14.33 19.83
C PRO A 83 -26.36 -13.45 19.09
N ARG A 84 -26.05 -13.85 17.84
CA ARG A 84 -25.89 -12.88 16.75
C ARG A 84 -27.07 -11.96 16.92
N THR A 85 -26.82 -10.74 17.38
CA THR A 85 -27.79 -9.67 17.41
C THR A 85 -28.47 -9.70 16.05
N THR A 86 -29.68 -10.24 16.05
CA THR A 86 -30.58 -10.36 14.93
C THR A 86 -31.10 -8.97 14.68
N THR A 87 -30.25 -8.13 14.10
CA THR A 87 -30.74 -7.11 13.19
C THR A 87 -30.54 -7.71 11.82
N ALA A 88 -31.60 -8.35 11.33
CA ALA A 88 -31.82 -8.57 9.92
C ALA A 88 -31.92 -7.21 9.23
N GLY A 89 -30.79 -6.53 9.10
CA GLY A 89 -30.57 -5.41 8.19
C GLY A 89 -29.76 -5.95 7.02
N ALA A 90 -30.19 -5.64 5.81
CA ALA A 90 -29.55 -6.05 4.57
C ALA A 90 -28.02 -6.02 4.66
N ARG A 91 -27.33 -7.15 4.45
CA ARG A 91 -25.88 -7.15 4.16
C ARG A 91 -25.70 -6.67 2.72
N SER A 92 -26.06 -5.43 2.45
CA SER A 92 -25.90 -4.75 1.16
C SER A 92 -24.79 -3.70 1.28
N GLY A 93 -23.64 -4.09 1.82
CA GLY A 93 -22.46 -3.22 1.93
C GLY A 93 -21.25 -3.97 1.40
N TRP A 94 -20.56 -3.38 0.44
CA TRP A 94 -19.29 -3.87 -0.11
C TRP A 94 -18.26 -4.05 1.03
N PRO A 95 -17.41 -5.10 1.01
CA PRO A 95 -16.57 -5.47 2.16
C PRO A 95 -15.45 -4.48 2.52
N PHE A 96 -15.21 -3.45 1.69
CA PHE A 96 -14.05 -2.57 1.79
C PHE A 96 -13.98 -1.72 3.06
N GLU A 97 -15.11 -1.36 3.69
CA GLU A 97 -15.10 -0.57 4.93
C GLU A 97 -14.22 -1.23 6.01
N LYS A 98 -14.40 -2.55 6.18
CA LYS A 98 -13.67 -3.32 7.18
C LYS A 98 -12.21 -3.52 6.81
N GLU A 99 -11.88 -3.50 5.52
CA GLU A 99 -10.51 -3.61 5.04
C GLU A 99 -9.69 -2.37 5.39
N PHE A 100 -10.32 -1.19 5.48
CA PHE A 100 -9.63 0.03 5.87
C PHE A 100 -9.43 0.13 7.38
N ASP A 101 -10.32 -0.41 8.22
CA ASP A 101 -10.22 -0.33 9.69
C ASP A 101 -8.94 -0.96 10.25
N GLY A 102 -8.47 -2.07 9.64
CA GLY A 102 -7.28 -2.80 10.09
C GLY A 102 -5.94 -2.25 9.59
N VAL A 103 -5.94 -1.23 8.72
CA VAL A 103 -4.73 -0.73 8.06
C VAL A 103 -3.81 -0.04 9.06
N GLN A 104 -2.57 -0.51 9.15
CA GLN A 104 -1.54 0.06 10.02
C GLN A 104 -0.40 0.75 9.26
N ASP A 105 -0.18 0.41 8.00
CA ASP A 105 0.93 0.92 7.21
C ASP A 105 0.51 1.54 5.86
N VAL A 106 1.44 2.26 5.24
CA VAL A 106 1.22 2.94 3.95
C VAL A 106 0.99 1.93 2.83
N PHE A 107 1.66 0.78 2.91
CA PHE A 107 1.63 -0.23 1.87
C PHE A 107 0.27 -0.91 1.78
N GLU A 108 -0.32 -1.32 2.91
CA GLU A 108 -1.66 -1.89 2.98
C GLU A 108 -2.72 -0.89 2.54
N LEU A 109 -2.60 0.38 2.94
CA LEU A 109 -3.50 1.44 2.49
C LEU A 109 -3.51 1.54 0.96
N GLN A 110 -2.33 1.64 0.36
CA GLN A 110 -2.18 1.77 -1.08
C GLN A 110 -2.64 0.50 -1.82
N ARG A 111 -2.37 -0.69 -1.27
CA ARG A 111 -2.83 -1.96 -1.83
C ARG A 111 -4.35 -2.07 -1.80
N ASN A 112 -4.98 -1.74 -0.67
CA ASN A 112 -6.44 -1.81 -0.52
C ASN A 112 -7.13 -0.77 -1.41
N LEU A 113 -6.57 0.44 -1.51
CA LEU A 113 -7.05 1.44 -2.45
C LEU A 113 -6.93 0.99 -3.91
N ASN A 114 -5.81 0.38 -4.30
CA ASN A 114 -5.63 -0.13 -5.66
C ASN A 114 -6.65 -1.21 -5.99
N ASN A 115 -6.96 -2.11 -5.05
CA ASN A 115 -8.01 -3.12 -5.21
C ASN A 115 -9.40 -2.48 -5.27
N CYS A 116 -9.69 -1.50 -4.42
CA CYS A 116 -10.97 -0.80 -4.36
C CYS A 116 -11.28 -0.08 -5.69
N PHE A 117 -10.32 0.64 -6.25
CA PHE A 117 -10.46 1.36 -7.52
C PHE A 117 -10.29 0.49 -8.78
N ALA A 118 -9.84 -0.76 -8.65
CA ALA A 118 -9.70 -1.69 -9.77
C ALA A 118 -11.04 -2.18 -10.32
N TYR A 119 -12.10 -2.16 -9.51
CA TYR A 119 -13.44 -2.54 -9.94
C TYR A 119 -14.07 -1.44 -10.81
N ASP A 120 -15.05 -1.80 -11.63
CA ASP A 120 -15.72 -0.84 -12.51
C ASP A 120 -16.65 0.13 -11.77
N LEU A 121 -17.04 -0.24 -10.55
CA LEU A 121 -17.88 0.57 -9.68
C LEU A 121 -17.11 1.75 -9.07
N VAL A 122 -17.81 2.87 -8.90
CA VAL A 122 -17.33 3.98 -8.07
C VAL A 122 -17.50 3.59 -6.60
N PRO A 123 -16.46 3.72 -5.76
CA PRO A 123 -16.57 3.42 -4.34
C PRO A 123 -17.59 4.33 -3.64
N SER A 124 -18.34 3.78 -2.69
CA SER A 124 -19.33 4.55 -1.92
C SER A 124 -18.66 5.57 -1.00
N VAL A 125 -19.43 6.59 -0.60
CA VAL A 125 -18.99 7.65 0.33
C VAL A 125 -18.48 7.05 1.65
N GLU A 126 -19.09 5.96 2.13
CA GLU A 126 -18.70 5.26 3.36
C GLU A 126 -17.31 4.64 3.23
N VAL A 127 -17.03 3.95 2.12
CA VAL A 127 -15.70 3.38 1.85
C VAL A 127 -14.64 4.48 1.77
N LEU A 128 -14.96 5.59 1.10
CA LEU A 128 -14.06 6.74 0.99
C LEU A 128 -13.79 7.40 2.34
N SER A 129 -14.80 7.50 3.19
CA SER A 129 -14.65 8.03 4.56
C SER A 129 -13.71 7.17 5.41
N ALA A 130 -13.84 5.84 5.30
CA ALA A 130 -12.98 4.88 5.98
C ALA A 130 -11.53 4.98 5.46
N ALA A 131 -11.35 5.10 4.15
CA ALA A 131 -10.05 5.28 3.52
C ALA A 131 -9.36 6.59 3.94
N LEU A 132 -10.08 7.71 4.00
CA LEU A 132 -9.54 9.01 4.45
C LEU A 132 -9.14 8.97 5.94
N ARG A 133 -9.96 8.34 6.78
CA ARG A 133 -9.62 8.11 8.19
C ARG A 133 -8.40 7.20 8.34
N ALA A 134 -8.29 6.16 7.51
CA ALA A 134 -7.11 5.29 7.47
C ALA A 134 -5.85 6.05 7.05
N ALA A 135 -5.94 6.89 6.02
CA ALA A 135 -4.83 7.75 5.59
C ALA A 135 -4.33 8.66 6.72
N ARG A 136 -5.25 9.16 7.56
CA ARG A 136 -4.85 9.96 8.74
C ARG A 136 -4.15 9.12 9.81
N ARG A 137 -4.58 7.89 10.08
CA ARG A 137 -3.91 6.98 11.03
C ARG A 137 -2.47 6.70 10.63
N VAL A 138 -2.25 6.51 9.34
CA VAL A 138 -0.94 6.21 8.75
C VAL A 138 -0.11 7.48 8.48
N ASN A 139 -0.68 8.67 8.67
CA ASN A 139 -0.08 9.98 8.40
C ASN A 139 0.32 10.20 6.92
N ASP A 140 -0.46 9.67 5.97
CA ASP A 140 -0.17 9.75 4.54
C ASP A 140 -1.09 10.75 3.81
N PHE A 141 -0.66 12.02 3.76
CA PHE A 141 -1.37 13.09 3.07
C PHE A 141 -1.51 12.90 1.55
N PRO A 142 -0.44 12.59 0.78
CA PRO A 142 -0.57 12.50 -0.68
C PRO A 142 -1.53 11.39 -1.12
N THR A 143 -1.65 10.30 -0.37
CA THR A 143 -2.65 9.26 -0.66
C THR A 143 -4.07 9.78 -0.47
N ALA A 144 -4.34 10.59 0.55
CA ALA A 144 -5.67 11.20 0.75
C ALA A 144 -6.06 12.13 -0.43
N VAL A 145 -5.11 12.92 -0.95
CA VAL A 145 -5.35 13.75 -2.14
C VAL A 145 -5.63 12.88 -3.38
N ARG A 146 -4.88 11.78 -3.54
CA ARG A 146 -5.07 10.84 -4.66
C ARG A 146 -6.40 10.10 -4.62
N VAL A 147 -7.00 9.90 -3.45
CA VAL A 147 -8.35 9.32 -3.35
C VAL A 147 -9.36 10.22 -4.08
N PHE A 148 -9.31 11.53 -3.89
CA PHE A 148 -10.19 12.48 -4.59
C PHE A 148 -9.92 12.56 -6.09
N GLU A 149 -8.66 12.44 -6.51
CA GLU A 149 -8.28 12.32 -7.92
C GLU A 149 -8.83 11.03 -8.55
N GLY A 150 -8.70 9.91 -7.84
CA GLY A 150 -9.18 8.60 -8.29
C GLY A 150 -10.69 8.60 -8.52
N ILE A 151 -11.47 9.24 -7.64
CA ILE A 151 -12.91 9.40 -7.82
C ILE A 151 -13.20 10.25 -9.06
N LYS A 152 -12.51 11.39 -9.24
CA LYS A 152 -12.71 12.26 -10.40
C LYS A 152 -12.45 11.53 -11.72
N ALA A 153 -11.43 10.68 -11.77
CA ALA A 153 -11.10 9.86 -12.93
C ALA A 153 -12.09 8.72 -13.17
N LYS A 154 -12.72 8.20 -12.11
CA LYS A 154 -13.65 7.06 -12.17
C LYS A 154 -15.08 7.48 -12.51
N VAL A 155 -15.47 8.68 -12.09
CA VAL A 155 -16.81 9.23 -12.30
C VAL A 155 -16.97 9.73 -13.73
N GLU A 156 -18.09 9.39 -14.37
CA GLU A 156 -18.37 9.78 -15.76
C GLU A 156 -18.80 11.24 -15.91
N THR A 157 -19.53 11.77 -14.90
CA THR A 157 -20.16 13.09 -14.96
C THR A 157 -19.64 14.03 -13.89
N GLN A 158 -19.31 15.26 -14.25
CA GLN A 158 -18.80 16.27 -13.30
C GLN A 158 -19.77 16.56 -12.13
N ASP A 159 -21.08 16.44 -12.36
CA ASP A 159 -22.07 16.67 -11.30
C ASP A 159 -22.08 15.56 -10.24
N GLN A 160 -21.82 14.32 -10.62
CA GLN A 160 -21.65 13.23 -9.65
C GLN A 160 -20.42 13.48 -8.78
N TYR A 161 -19.32 13.98 -9.37
CA TYR A 161 -18.13 14.33 -8.61
C TYR A 161 -18.40 15.43 -7.57
N LYS A 162 -19.17 16.46 -7.94
CA LYS A 162 -19.59 17.51 -7.00
C LYS A 162 -20.43 16.96 -5.84
N GLN A 163 -21.31 16.00 -6.09
CA GLN A 163 -22.10 15.34 -5.03
C GLN A 163 -21.19 14.61 -4.02
N TYR A 164 -20.13 13.95 -4.50
CA TYR A 164 -19.13 13.35 -3.61
C TYR A 164 -18.37 14.41 -2.81
N LEU A 165 -17.99 15.53 -3.42
CA LEU A 165 -17.31 16.63 -2.73
C LEU A 165 -18.18 17.23 -1.63
N GLU A 166 -19.47 17.45 -1.90
CA GLU A 166 -20.43 17.95 -0.92
C GLU A 166 -20.60 16.97 0.26
N ALA A 167 -20.76 15.67 -0.04
CA ALA A 167 -20.92 14.65 1.00
C ALA A 167 -19.67 14.47 1.88
N LEU A 168 -18.47 14.64 1.30
CA LEU A 168 -17.19 14.47 2.00
C LEU A 168 -16.60 15.77 2.55
N GLU A 169 -17.25 16.91 2.34
CA GLU A 169 -16.71 18.23 2.72
C GLU A 169 -16.42 18.32 4.22
N GLY A 170 -17.29 17.77 5.06
CA GLY A 170 -17.08 17.74 6.51
C GLY A 170 -15.79 17.01 6.91
N LEU A 171 -15.53 15.84 6.32
CA LEU A 171 -14.30 15.08 6.56
C LEU A 171 -13.07 15.76 5.96
N ARG A 172 -13.24 16.42 4.81
CA ARG A 172 -12.17 17.15 4.13
C ARG A 172 -11.64 18.29 5.00
N GLN A 173 -12.55 19.07 5.59
CA GLN A 173 -12.22 20.18 6.48
C GLN A 173 -11.65 19.67 7.81
N GLU A 174 -12.21 18.60 8.37
CA GLU A 174 -11.72 17.97 9.61
C GLU A 174 -10.26 17.47 9.46
N LEU A 175 -9.97 16.78 8.36
CA LEU A 175 -8.67 16.18 8.11
C LEU A 175 -7.66 17.15 7.43
N GLY A 176 -8.12 18.30 6.96
CA GLY A 176 -7.30 19.30 6.29
C GLY A 176 -6.77 18.85 4.92
N VAL A 177 -7.54 18.04 4.18
CA VAL A 177 -7.12 17.51 2.87
C VAL A 177 -7.51 18.50 1.77
N ALA A 178 -6.52 19.11 1.13
CA ALA A 178 -6.76 20.00 0.00
C ALA A 178 -6.92 19.23 -1.31
N LEU A 179 -7.74 19.74 -2.23
CA LEU A 179 -7.98 19.10 -3.52
C LEU A 179 -6.81 19.36 -4.47
N ARG A 180 -6.54 18.42 -5.39
CA ARG A 180 -5.50 18.62 -6.40
C ARG A 180 -5.69 19.91 -7.20
N GLU A 181 -6.94 20.23 -7.51
CA GLU A 181 -7.35 21.44 -8.23
C GLU A 181 -7.03 22.73 -7.46
N GLU A 182 -7.10 22.68 -6.13
CA GLU A 182 -6.75 23.79 -5.25
C GLU A 182 -5.24 23.93 -5.10
N LEU A 183 -4.49 22.81 -5.07
CA LEU A 183 -3.03 22.82 -5.02
C LEU A 183 -2.39 23.33 -6.30
N TYR A 184 -2.94 22.94 -7.46
CA TYR A 184 -2.36 23.22 -8.78
C TYR A 184 -3.40 23.82 -9.74
N PRO A 185 -3.77 25.10 -9.56
CA PRO A 185 -4.71 25.76 -10.45
C PRO A 185 -4.11 25.89 -11.85
N GLY A 186 -4.63 25.13 -12.82
CA GLY A 186 -4.25 25.20 -14.24
C GLY A 186 -3.82 23.89 -14.90
N GLU A 187 -3.60 22.82 -14.13
CA GLU A 187 -3.37 21.47 -14.65
C GLU A 187 -4.61 20.60 -14.36
N GLN A 188 -5.50 20.50 -15.35
CA GLN A 188 -6.71 19.64 -15.30
C GLN A 188 -6.49 18.36 -16.08
#